data_AF-A0A1W2CSY4-F1
#
_entry.id   AF-A0A1W2CSY4-F1
#
_cell.length_a   1.000
_cell.length_b   1.000
_cell.length_c   1.000
_cell.angle_alpha   90.00
_cell.angle_beta   90.00
_cell.angle_gamma   90.00
#
_symmetry.space_group_name_H-M   'P 1'
#
loop_
_entity.id
_entity.type
_entity.pdbx_description
1 polymer ?
#
loop_
_entity_poly.entity_id
_entity_poly.type
_entity_poly.pdbx_seq_one_letter_code
_entity_poly.pdbx_strand_id
1 'polypeptide(L)'
;MFEDVISKAIIFSSAEKVYGVKPNAIGDMRYIVVPYALAWLGYKLDYKLDLYKIWKQQTLSDVLKSKLHEIMSKIEEYIKSKAPGSLYGEWAKKEECWDAIKNENLNIKLDEISGELEDKTSEKRKMLTEDETIKVEIEASIERLKSVHYKTWKKIEAWGRETGNLSQYQFDMAYTLSSKLRNNRPFTDIERNQGETILNSVIEKNPELFFDMDEYFNHDENLKKDEVNITLDLVEKIVKWDKERRKLDAYKYRFMVELLEGKKTLTDRNKSLVGLNLKTVQKYGFR
;
A
#
# COMPACT_ATOMS: atom_id res chain seq x y z
N MET A 1 -18.34 9.19 -0.48
CA MET A 1 -17.35 8.17 -0.10
C MET A 1 -17.69 7.62 1.28
N PHE A 2 -17.19 6.43 1.64
CA PHE A 2 -17.44 5.80 2.94
C PHE A 2 -16.95 6.68 4.10
N GLU A 3 -15.77 7.26 3.96
CA GLU A 3 -15.10 8.12 4.93
C GLU A 3 -15.93 9.37 5.27
N ASP A 4 -16.59 9.98 4.28
CA ASP A 4 -17.46 11.14 4.50
C ASP A 4 -18.69 10.79 5.35
N VAL A 5 -19.24 9.58 5.16
CA VAL A 5 -20.38 9.08 5.94
C VAL A 5 -19.94 8.84 7.38
N ILE A 6 -18.79 8.22 7.59
CA ILE A 6 -18.20 8.01 8.91
C ILE A 6 -17.91 9.35 9.60
N SER A 7 -17.38 10.33 8.88
CA SER A 7 -17.11 11.68 9.42
C SER A 7 -18.38 12.36 9.88
N LYS A 8 -19.44 12.32 9.07
CA LYS A 8 -20.76 12.87 9.45
C LYS A 8 -21.32 12.17 10.67
N ALA A 9 -21.16 10.85 10.79
CA ALA A 9 -21.57 10.11 11.97
C ALA A 9 -20.76 10.51 13.22
N ILE A 10 -19.45 10.72 13.09
CA ILE A 10 -18.58 11.23 14.17
C ILE A 10 -19.04 12.62 14.61
N ILE A 11 -19.31 13.52 13.67
CA ILE A 11 -19.80 14.87 13.95
C ILE A 11 -21.11 14.81 14.73
N PHE A 12 -22.07 14.01 14.25
CA PHE A 12 -23.39 13.87 14.89
C PHE A 12 -23.26 13.28 16.30
N SER A 13 -22.55 12.16 16.45
CA SER A 13 -22.34 11.51 17.75
C SER A 13 -21.61 12.42 18.73
N SER A 14 -20.63 13.19 18.26
CA SER A 14 -19.89 14.14 19.09
C SER A 14 -20.77 15.31 19.52
N ALA A 15 -21.63 15.83 18.64
CA ALA A 15 -22.59 16.87 18.99
C ALA A 15 -23.60 16.38 20.04
N GLU A 16 -24.11 15.15 19.94
CA GLU A 16 -24.97 14.57 20.98
C GLU A 16 -24.26 14.44 22.34
N LYS A 17 -22.97 14.06 22.33
CA LYS A 17 -22.17 13.99 23.56
C LYS A 17 -21.92 15.37 24.16
N VAL A 18 -21.61 16.36 23.33
CA VAL A 18 -21.39 17.75 23.76
C VAL A 18 -22.68 18.36 24.32
N TYR A 19 -23.84 18.03 23.73
CA TYR A 19 -25.13 18.43 24.28
C TYR A 19 -25.34 17.88 25.69
N GLY A 20 -24.84 16.68 25.96
CA GLY A 20 -24.79 16.07 27.27
C GLY A 20 -26.06 15.34 27.69
N VAL A 21 -26.06 14.91 28.95
CA VAL A 21 -27.17 14.26 29.65
C VAL A 21 -27.39 14.94 30.99
N LYS A 22 -28.62 14.90 31.51
CA LYS A 22 -28.96 15.50 32.81
C LYS A 22 -28.04 14.94 33.92
N PRO A 23 -27.57 15.77 34.86
CA PRO A 23 -27.95 17.16 35.11
C PRO A 23 -27.17 18.21 34.29
N ASN A 24 -26.14 17.81 33.54
CA ASN A 24 -25.22 18.73 32.85
C ASN A 24 -25.57 18.95 31.36
N ALA A 25 -26.81 18.64 30.96
CA ALA A 25 -27.24 18.86 29.58
C ALA A 25 -27.49 20.34 29.31
N ILE A 26 -27.26 20.78 28.07
CA ILE A 26 -27.59 22.13 27.60
C ILE A 26 -29.09 22.44 27.83
N GLY A 27 -29.94 21.43 27.62
CA GLY A 27 -31.33 21.46 28.03
C GLY A 27 -32.05 20.16 27.72
N ASP A 28 -33.30 20.20 27.30
CA ASP A 28 -34.20 19.03 27.19
C ASP A 28 -34.61 18.66 25.76
N MET A 29 -34.18 19.44 24.76
CA MET A 29 -34.57 19.31 23.35
C MET A 29 -33.47 18.71 22.45
N ARG A 30 -32.66 17.75 22.94
CA ARG A 30 -31.49 17.21 22.20
C ARG A 30 -31.81 16.81 20.75
N TYR A 31 -32.91 16.09 20.55
CA TYR A 31 -33.33 15.59 19.24
C TYR A 31 -33.72 16.69 18.25
N ILE A 32 -33.96 17.91 18.72
CA ILE A 32 -34.21 19.11 17.91
C ILE A 32 -32.90 19.88 17.75
N VAL A 33 -32.29 20.26 18.87
CA VAL A 33 -31.18 21.21 18.92
C VAL A 33 -29.95 20.68 18.19
N VAL A 34 -29.63 19.38 18.30
CA VAL A 34 -28.46 18.78 17.63
C VAL A 34 -28.58 18.88 16.10
N PRO A 35 -29.66 18.39 15.44
CA PRO A 35 -29.86 18.58 14.01
C PRO A 35 -29.83 20.05 13.56
N TYR A 36 -30.50 20.94 14.29
CA TYR A 36 -30.54 22.37 13.96
C TYR A 36 -29.15 23.02 14.06
N ALA A 37 -28.37 22.69 15.08
CA ALA A 37 -27.02 23.21 15.25
C ALA A 37 -26.08 22.76 14.13
N LEU A 38 -26.14 21.48 13.76
CA LEU A 38 -25.33 20.95 12.67
C LEU A 38 -25.74 21.53 11.31
N ALA A 39 -27.04 21.68 11.06
CA ALA A 39 -27.56 22.30 9.85
C ALA A 39 -27.14 23.78 9.75
N TRP A 40 -27.29 24.53 10.85
CA TRP A 40 -26.90 25.94 10.91
C TRP A 40 -25.39 26.12 10.72
N LEU A 41 -24.58 25.30 11.40
CA LEU A 41 -23.13 25.33 11.26
C LEU A 41 -22.70 25.02 9.82
N GLY A 42 -23.25 23.95 9.22
CA GLY A 42 -22.98 23.60 7.83
C GLY A 42 -23.35 24.73 6.88
N TYR A 43 -24.53 25.34 7.05
CA TYR A 43 -24.98 26.47 6.25
C TYR A 43 -24.06 27.69 6.38
N LYS A 44 -23.64 28.07 7.60
CA LYS A 44 -22.76 29.23 7.82
C LYS A 44 -21.34 29.01 7.30
N LEU A 45 -20.89 27.76 7.22
CA LEU A 45 -19.57 27.38 6.72
C LEU A 45 -19.56 27.00 5.22
N ASP A 46 -20.69 27.19 4.51
CA ASP A 46 -20.82 26.77 3.11
C ASP A 46 -20.48 25.27 2.90
N TYR A 47 -20.74 24.46 3.93
CA TYR A 47 -20.44 23.03 3.99
C TYR A 47 -18.96 22.66 3.72
N LYS A 48 -18.03 23.57 4.00
CA LYS A 48 -16.57 23.39 3.78
C LYS A 48 -15.82 22.79 4.96
N LEU A 49 -16.49 22.10 5.87
CA LEU A 49 -15.81 21.44 6.99
C LEU A 49 -14.90 20.32 6.45
N ASP A 50 -13.66 20.24 6.93
CA ASP A 50 -12.70 19.22 6.49
C ASP A 50 -13.08 17.83 7.03
N LEU A 51 -13.96 17.14 6.29
CA LEU A 51 -14.43 15.81 6.65
C LEU A 51 -13.29 14.80 6.65
N TYR A 52 -12.30 14.96 5.77
CA TYR A 52 -11.18 14.02 5.70
C TYR A 52 -10.28 14.12 6.94
N LYS A 53 -10.02 15.34 7.41
CA LYS A 53 -9.33 15.60 8.68
C LYS A 53 -10.06 14.92 9.86
N ILE A 54 -11.38 15.09 9.94
CA ILE A 54 -12.21 14.46 10.99
C ILE A 54 -12.15 12.94 10.90
N TRP A 55 -12.24 12.39 9.68
CA TRP A 55 -12.09 10.96 9.47
C TRP A 55 -10.73 10.44 9.97
N LYS A 56 -9.62 11.12 9.64
CA LYS A 56 -8.29 10.68 10.10
C LYS A 56 -8.15 10.74 11.61
N GLN A 57 -8.68 11.80 12.24
CA GLN A 57 -8.60 11.98 13.68
C GLN A 57 -9.58 11.07 14.45
N GLN A 58 -10.60 10.54 13.77
CA GLN A 58 -11.69 9.74 14.36
C GLN A 58 -12.40 10.47 15.53
N THR A 59 -12.31 11.80 15.57
CA THR A 59 -12.86 12.66 16.63
C THR A 59 -12.96 14.09 16.13
N LEU A 60 -13.72 14.92 16.85
CA LEU A 60 -13.70 16.37 16.63
C LEU A 60 -12.59 17.03 17.45
N SER A 61 -12.02 18.11 16.92
CA SER A 61 -11.15 19.00 17.69
C SER A 61 -11.90 19.64 18.84
N ASP A 62 -11.19 20.01 19.90
CA ASP A 62 -11.81 20.63 21.08
C ASP A 62 -12.38 22.01 20.76
N VAL A 63 -11.76 22.74 19.83
CA VAL A 63 -12.29 24.02 19.31
C VAL A 63 -13.66 23.82 18.67
N LEU A 64 -13.81 22.81 17.81
CA LEU A 64 -15.08 22.51 17.17
C LEU A 64 -16.14 22.02 18.17
N LYS A 65 -15.75 21.23 19.18
CA LYS A 65 -16.66 20.83 20.27
C LYS A 65 -17.16 22.03 21.08
N SER A 66 -16.26 22.94 21.47
CA SER A 66 -16.63 24.16 22.20
C SER A 66 -17.58 25.04 21.38
N LYS A 67 -17.35 25.17 20.08
CA LYS A 67 -18.26 25.91 19.19
C LYS A 67 -19.61 25.24 19.02
N LEU A 68 -19.65 23.92 18.90
CA LEU A 68 -20.91 23.17 18.88
C LEU A 68 -21.71 23.40 20.18
N HIS A 69 -21.05 23.41 21.33
CA HIS A 69 -21.71 23.73 22.60
C HIS A 69 -22.33 25.14 22.61
N GLU A 70 -21.58 26.15 22.16
CA GLU A 70 -22.04 27.54 22.04
C GLU A 70 -23.27 27.65 21.10
N ILE A 71 -23.19 27.03 19.92
CA ILE A 71 -24.27 27.01 18.92
C ILE A 71 -25.52 26.34 19.48
N MET A 72 -25.37 25.14 20.07
CA MET A 72 -26.51 24.41 20.63
C MET A 72 -27.17 25.18 21.77
N SER A 73 -26.39 25.81 22.65
CA SER A 73 -26.92 26.65 23.73
C SER A 73 -27.74 27.82 23.20
N LYS A 74 -27.25 28.50 22.15
CA LYS A 74 -27.94 29.62 21.53
C LYS A 74 -29.19 29.22 20.78
N ILE A 75 -29.17 28.10 20.07
CA ILE A 75 -30.34 27.57 19.36
C ILE A 75 -31.42 27.13 20.35
N GLU A 76 -31.05 26.45 21.44
CA GLU A 76 -31.98 26.05 22.48
C GLU A 76 -32.66 27.27 23.14
N GLU A 77 -31.88 28.28 23.51
CA GLU A 77 -32.37 29.56 24.03
C GLU A 77 -33.33 30.25 23.04
N TYR A 78 -32.93 30.31 21.77
CA TYR A 78 -33.72 30.94 20.72
C TYR A 78 -35.07 30.23 20.52
N ILE A 79 -35.06 28.89 20.39
CA ILE A 79 -36.27 28.10 20.19
C ILE A 79 -37.25 28.30 21.35
N LYS A 80 -36.76 28.27 22.60
CA LYS A 80 -37.58 28.49 23.79
C LYS A 80 -38.18 29.89 23.85
N SER A 81 -37.44 30.91 23.38
CA SER A 81 -37.89 32.31 23.44
C SER A 81 -38.90 32.68 22.33
N LYS A 82 -38.81 32.05 21.16
CA LYS A 82 -39.61 32.40 19.98
C LYS A 82 -40.80 31.49 19.74
N ALA A 83 -40.82 30.28 20.32
CA ALA A 83 -41.94 29.37 20.16
C ALA A 83 -43.25 30.01 20.66
N PRO A 84 -44.36 29.88 19.90
CA PRO A 84 -45.66 30.35 20.35
C PRO A 84 -46.17 29.47 21.50
N GLY A 85 -45.92 29.92 22.73
CA GLY A 85 -46.25 29.19 23.95
C GLY A 85 -45.28 28.03 24.23
N SER A 86 -45.71 27.05 25.03
CA SER A 86 -44.85 25.93 25.46
C SER A 86 -44.67 24.82 24.40
N LEU A 87 -45.13 25.03 23.16
CA LEU A 87 -45.13 24.02 22.09
C LEU A 87 -43.89 24.11 21.19
N TYR A 88 -42.71 24.29 21.79
CA TYR A 88 -41.43 24.38 21.06
C TYR A 88 -41.16 23.17 20.16
N GLY A 89 -41.55 21.97 20.58
CA GLY A 89 -41.37 20.75 19.77
C GLY A 89 -42.23 20.69 18.50
N GLU A 90 -43.41 21.32 18.50
CA GLU A 90 -44.27 21.40 17.31
C GLU A 90 -43.82 22.52 16.38
N TRP A 91 -43.39 23.66 16.93
CA TRP A 91 -42.85 24.75 16.10
C TRP A 91 -41.54 24.33 15.41
N ALA A 92 -40.67 23.60 16.09
CA ALA A 92 -39.41 23.12 15.55
C ALA A 92 -39.55 22.10 14.39
N LYS A 93 -40.74 21.55 14.16
CA LYS A 93 -41.03 20.67 13.01
C LYS A 93 -41.39 21.46 11.75
N LYS A 94 -41.68 22.75 11.88
CA LYS A 94 -42.13 23.57 10.75
C LYS A 94 -40.96 24.33 10.11
N GLU A 95 -41.09 24.60 8.82
CA GLU A 95 -40.10 25.33 8.04
C GLU A 95 -39.88 26.75 8.58
N GLU A 96 -40.93 27.38 9.15
CA GLU A 96 -40.80 28.75 9.68
C GLU A 96 -39.81 28.84 10.85
N CYS A 97 -39.64 27.77 11.63
CA CYS A 97 -38.61 27.72 12.68
C CYS A 97 -37.20 27.70 12.09
N TRP A 98 -36.99 26.93 11.02
CA TRP A 98 -35.70 26.89 10.33
C TRP A 98 -35.34 28.24 9.70
N ASP A 99 -36.28 28.88 8.99
CA ASP A 99 -36.05 30.19 8.41
C ASP A 99 -35.75 31.25 9.48
N ALA A 100 -36.44 31.18 10.62
CA ALA A 100 -36.18 32.07 11.75
C ALA A 100 -34.75 31.89 12.29
N ILE A 101 -34.28 30.66 12.50
CA ILE A 101 -32.93 30.38 13.02
C ILE A 101 -31.84 30.71 11.99
N LYS A 102 -32.09 30.41 10.73
CA LYS A 102 -31.15 30.62 9.62
C LYS A 102 -30.82 32.11 9.42
N ASN A 103 -31.85 32.96 9.54
CA ASN A 103 -31.75 34.41 9.36
C ASN A 103 -31.37 35.14 10.66
N GLU A 104 -31.48 34.51 11.82
CA GLU A 104 -31.06 35.09 13.09
C GLU A 104 -29.53 35.25 13.15
N ASN A 105 -29.09 36.38 13.72
CA ASN A 105 -27.71 36.58 14.09
C ASN A 105 -27.47 36.10 15.53
N LEU A 106 -27.06 34.83 15.67
CA LEU A 106 -26.73 34.24 16.98
C LEU A 106 -25.49 34.86 17.66
N ASN A 107 -24.81 35.82 17.00
CA ASN A 107 -23.61 36.50 17.49
C ASN A 107 -22.44 35.54 17.81
N ILE A 108 -22.33 34.46 17.05
CA ILE A 108 -21.29 33.43 17.21
C ILE A 108 -20.15 33.75 16.24
N LYS A 109 -18.93 33.89 16.78
CA LYS A 109 -17.72 34.07 15.96
C LYS A 109 -17.21 32.72 15.47
N LEU A 110 -17.16 32.55 14.15
CA LEU A 110 -16.71 31.32 13.48
C LEU A 110 -15.24 31.40 13.02
N ASP A 111 -14.56 32.54 13.21
CA ASP A 111 -13.16 32.73 12.80
C ASP A 111 -12.21 31.73 13.50
N GLU A 112 -12.57 31.32 14.73
CA GLU A 112 -11.82 30.39 15.56
C GLU A 112 -11.76 28.96 14.99
N ILE A 113 -12.71 28.58 14.11
CA ILE A 113 -12.76 27.25 13.47
C ILE A 113 -12.29 27.29 12.02
N SER A 114 -11.64 28.38 11.59
CA SER A 114 -11.09 28.50 10.23
C SER A 114 -10.12 27.36 9.88
N GLY A 115 -9.34 26.87 10.84
CA GLY A 115 -8.45 25.71 10.67
C GLY A 115 -9.15 24.34 10.59
N GLU A 116 -10.47 24.29 10.77
CA GLU A 116 -11.29 23.08 10.63
C GLU A 116 -11.95 22.99 9.24
N LEU A 117 -11.73 24.00 8.39
CA LEU A 117 -12.28 24.06 7.03
C LEU A 117 -11.29 23.48 6.00
N GLU A 118 -11.83 22.98 4.90
CA GLU A 118 -11.04 22.57 3.75
C GLU A 118 -10.37 23.79 3.11
N ASP A 119 -9.04 23.73 2.94
CA ASP A 119 -8.26 24.70 2.16
C ASP A 119 -7.43 23.98 1.08
N LYS A 120 -6.82 24.75 0.17
CA LYS A 120 -5.93 24.23 -0.88
C LYS A 120 -4.74 23.43 -0.35
N THR A 121 -4.34 23.68 0.90
CA THR A 121 -3.29 22.94 1.61
C THR A 121 -3.81 21.74 2.41
N SER A 122 -5.14 21.57 2.55
CA SER A 122 -5.71 20.39 3.20
C SER A 122 -5.25 19.14 2.49
N GLU A 123 -4.98 18.10 3.28
CA GLU A 123 -4.59 16.81 2.74
C GLU A 123 -5.70 16.30 1.82
N LYS A 124 -5.40 16.26 0.52
CA LYS A 124 -6.35 15.70 -0.44
C LYS A 124 -6.41 14.20 -0.25
N ARG A 125 -7.62 13.65 -0.30
CA ARG A 125 -7.82 12.20 -0.38
C ARG A 125 -6.99 11.67 -1.53
N LYS A 126 -6.04 10.78 -1.23
CA LYS A 126 -5.48 9.89 -2.24
C LYS A 126 -6.60 8.90 -2.56
N MET A 127 -7.40 9.20 -3.58
CA MET A 127 -8.21 8.16 -4.19
C MET A 127 -7.22 7.19 -4.82
N LEU A 128 -6.93 6.07 -4.13
CA LEU A 128 -6.43 4.90 -4.83
C LEU A 128 -7.54 4.58 -5.83
N THR A 129 -7.27 4.82 -7.11
CA THR A 129 -8.20 4.41 -8.16
C THR A 129 -8.39 2.90 -8.08
N GLU A 130 -9.52 2.35 -8.54
CA GLU A 130 -9.70 0.89 -8.64
C GLU A 130 -8.47 0.25 -9.33
N ASP A 131 -7.94 0.93 -10.36
CA ASP A 131 -6.72 0.56 -11.07
C ASP A 131 -5.45 0.50 -10.19
N GLU A 132 -5.28 1.39 -9.23
CA GLU A 132 -4.13 1.38 -8.31
C GLU A 132 -4.26 0.29 -7.25
N THR A 133 -5.47 0.02 -6.79
CA THR A 133 -5.73 -1.08 -5.85
C THR A 133 -5.47 -2.44 -6.52
N ILE A 134 -5.95 -2.60 -7.76
CA ILE A 134 -5.68 -3.77 -8.59
C ILE A 134 -4.17 -3.94 -8.81
N LYS A 135 -3.43 -2.86 -9.06
CA LYS A 135 -1.96 -2.91 -9.21
C LYS A 135 -1.26 -3.38 -7.94
N VAL A 136 -1.65 -2.85 -6.77
CA VAL A 136 -1.07 -3.26 -5.48
C VAL A 136 -1.33 -4.75 -5.22
N GLU A 137 -2.53 -5.23 -5.53
CA GLU A 137 -2.87 -6.65 -5.38
C GLU A 137 -2.11 -7.55 -6.38
N ILE A 138 -1.95 -7.10 -7.63
CA ILE A 138 -1.12 -7.77 -8.64
C ILE A 138 0.32 -7.88 -8.16
N GLU A 139 0.90 -6.78 -7.68
CA GLU A 139 2.28 -6.72 -7.21
C GLU A 139 2.50 -7.62 -5.99
N ALA A 140 1.58 -7.59 -5.01
CA ALA A 140 1.64 -8.46 -3.84
C ALA A 140 1.59 -9.95 -4.19
N SER A 141 0.72 -10.35 -5.12
CA SER A 141 0.64 -11.74 -5.59
C SER A 141 1.90 -12.16 -6.38
N ILE A 142 2.44 -11.28 -7.22
CA ILE A 142 3.72 -11.54 -7.91
C ILE A 142 4.85 -11.74 -6.89
N GLU A 143 4.91 -10.92 -5.85
CA GLU A 143 5.95 -11.02 -4.82
C GLU A 143 5.84 -12.33 -4.04
N ARG A 144 4.63 -12.78 -3.73
CA ARG A 144 4.38 -14.10 -3.14
C ARG A 144 4.88 -15.24 -4.02
N LEU A 145 4.68 -15.17 -5.34
CA LEU A 145 5.21 -16.21 -6.24
C LEU A 145 6.73 -16.20 -6.28
N LYS A 146 7.36 -15.01 -6.20
CA LYS A 146 8.82 -14.84 -6.16
C LYS A 146 9.45 -15.30 -4.86
N SER A 147 8.73 -15.24 -3.75
CA SER A 147 9.24 -15.72 -2.46
C SER A 147 9.41 -17.24 -2.43
N VAL A 148 8.77 -17.97 -3.35
CA VAL A 148 8.95 -19.42 -3.49
C VAL A 148 10.13 -19.72 -4.41
N HIS A 149 11.13 -20.41 -3.89
CA HIS A 149 12.35 -20.72 -4.62
C HIS A 149 12.08 -21.56 -5.89
N TYR A 150 12.82 -21.30 -6.98
CA TYR A 150 12.60 -21.98 -8.27
C TYR A 150 12.77 -23.51 -8.19
N LYS A 151 13.65 -24.01 -7.31
CA LYS A 151 13.82 -25.46 -7.03
C LYS A 151 12.57 -26.05 -6.37
N THR A 152 11.92 -25.30 -5.48
CA THR A 152 10.65 -25.71 -4.87
C THR A 152 9.54 -25.82 -5.91
N TRP A 153 9.46 -24.88 -6.85
CA TRP A 153 8.53 -25.00 -7.98
C TRP A 153 8.76 -26.26 -8.84
N LYS A 154 10.01 -26.72 -9.01
CA LYS A 154 10.29 -28.00 -9.68
C LYS A 154 9.79 -29.20 -8.88
N LYS A 155 9.92 -29.15 -7.56
CA LYS A 155 9.37 -30.20 -6.70
C LYS A 155 7.85 -30.26 -6.78
N ILE A 156 7.20 -29.09 -6.81
CA ILE A 156 5.74 -28.99 -6.98
C ILE A 156 5.30 -29.61 -8.30
N GLU A 157 6.02 -29.36 -9.39
CA GLU A 157 5.76 -30.00 -10.69
C GLU A 157 5.88 -31.53 -10.61
N ALA A 158 7.00 -32.04 -10.10
CA ALA A 158 7.23 -33.48 -9.96
C ALA A 158 6.16 -34.14 -9.08
N TRP A 159 5.87 -33.56 -7.92
CA TRP A 159 4.84 -34.03 -7.01
C TRP A 159 3.45 -34.04 -7.66
N GLY A 160 3.09 -32.97 -8.37
CA GLY A 160 1.81 -32.88 -9.07
C GLY A 160 1.65 -33.96 -10.13
N ARG A 161 2.75 -34.26 -10.85
CA ARG A 161 2.82 -35.29 -11.89
C ARG A 161 2.76 -36.71 -11.32
N GLU A 162 3.44 -36.98 -10.23
CA GLU A 162 3.52 -38.32 -9.61
C GLU A 162 2.25 -38.68 -8.84
N THR A 163 1.65 -37.71 -8.14
CA THR A 163 0.49 -37.95 -7.27
C THR A 163 -0.85 -37.75 -7.96
N GLY A 164 -0.87 -37.13 -9.15
CA GLY A 164 -2.10 -36.75 -9.85
C GLY A 164 -2.91 -35.65 -9.14
N ASN A 165 -2.33 -34.98 -8.14
CA ASN A 165 -2.99 -33.93 -7.37
C ASN A 165 -3.11 -32.59 -8.11
N LEU A 166 -2.33 -32.41 -9.17
CA LEU A 166 -2.39 -31.28 -10.09
C LEU A 166 -2.79 -31.80 -11.48
N SER A 167 -3.59 -31.03 -12.20
CA SER A 167 -3.88 -31.28 -13.60
C SER A 167 -2.62 -31.14 -14.47
N GLN A 168 -2.65 -31.72 -15.69
CA GLN A 168 -1.60 -31.55 -16.71
C GLN A 168 -1.19 -30.08 -16.87
N TYR A 169 -2.19 -29.22 -17.04
CA TYR A 169 -1.99 -27.79 -17.20
C TYR A 169 -1.30 -27.14 -15.98
N GLN A 170 -1.65 -27.57 -14.75
CA GLN A 170 -1.10 -27.00 -13.53
C GLN A 170 0.37 -27.37 -13.31
N PHE A 171 0.76 -28.62 -13.54
CA PHE A 171 2.17 -28.97 -13.39
C PHE A 171 3.04 -28.43 -14.54
N ASP A 172 2.52 -28.35 -15.77
CA ASP A 172 3.19 -27.64 -16.88
C ASP A 172 3.38 -26.15 -16.57
N MET A 173 2.39 -25.55 -15.88
CA MET A 173 2.50 -24.18 -15.38
C MET A 173 3.54 -24.07 -14.26
N ALA A 174 3.59 -25.00 -13.30
CA ALA A 174 4.62 -25.03 -12.25
C ALA A 174 6.04 -25.10 -12.85
N TYR A 175 6.24 -25.89 -13.91
CA TYR A 175 7.49 -25.92 -14.67
C TYR A 175 7.82 -24.55 -15.28
N THR A 176 6.83 -23.91 -15.91
CA THR A 176 6.96 -22.59 -16.53
C THR A 176 7.37 -21.53 -15.51
N LEU A 177 6.69 -21.50 -14.35
CA LEU A 177 6.99 -20.60 -13.23
C LEU A 177 8.41 -20.82 -12.70
N SER A 178 8.83 -22.08 -12.50
CA SER A 178 10.21 -22.42 -12.12
C SER A 178 11.23 -21.85 -13.10
N SER A 179 11.00 -22.02 -14.40
CA SER A 179 11.91 -21.52 -15.45
C SER A 179 11.97 -19.99 -15.48
N LYS A 180 10.84 -19.30 -15.29
CA LYS A 180 10.79 -17.84 -15.24
C LYS A 180 11.50 -17.29 -14.01
N LEU A 181 11.30 -17.88 -12.83
CA LEU A 181 11.99 -17.48 -11.61
C LEU A 181 13.50 -17.64 -11.74
N ARG A 182 13.95 -18.80 -12.23
CA ARG A 182 15.38 -19.07 -12.43
C ARG A 182 16.06 -18.05 -13.35
N ASN A 183 15.32 -17.54 -14.34
CA ASN A 183 15.84 -16.58 -15.32
C ASN A 183 15.40 -15.13 -15.04
N ASN A 184 14.81 -14.85 -13.87
CA ASN A 184 14.27 -13.55 -13.46
C ASN A 184 13.37 -12.88 -14.53
N ARG A 185 12.46 -13.64 -15.13
CA ARG A 185 11.51 -13.15 -16.15
C ARG A 185 10.17 -12.77 -15.51
N PRO A 186 9.47 -11.74 -16.05
CA PRO A 186 8.17 -11.33 -15.53
C PRO A 186 7.08 -12.37 -15.78
N PHE A 187 6.09 -12.39 -14.90
CA PHE A 187 4.89 -13.22 -15.02
C PHE A 187 3.78 -12.52 -15.81
N THR A 188 2.96 -13.30 -16.49
CA THR A 188 1.67 -12.85 -17.03
C THR A 188 0.56 -13.01 -15.99
N ASP A 189 -0.59 -12.37 -16.19
CA ASP A 189 -1.72 -12.50 -15.28
C ASP A 189 -2.24 -13.94 -15.18
N ILE A 190 -2.22 -14.69 -16.29
CA ILE A 190 -2.62 -16.09 -16.34
C ILE A 190 -1.66 -16.95 -15.49
N GLU A 191 -0.35 -16.74 -15.66
CA GLU A 191 0.67 -17.44 -14.88
C GLU A 191 0.56 -17.11 -13.40
N ARG A 192 0.31 -15.84 -13.05
CA ARG A 192 0.11 -15.40 -11.68
C ARG A 192 -1.08 -16.11 -11.03
N ASN A 193 -2.24 -16.06 -11.69
CA ASN A 193 -3.47 -16.67 -11.17
C ASN A 193 -3.33 -18.19 -11.00
N GLN A 194 -2.68 -18.86 -11.95
CA GLN A 194 -2.43 -20.30 -11.85
C GLN A 194 -1.38 -20.62 -10.79
N GLY A 195 -0.35 -19.79 -10.64
CA GLY A 195 0.63 -19.90 -9.56
C GLY A 195 -0.04 -19.87 -8.19
N GLU A 196 -0.91 -18.90 -7.91
CA GLU A 196 -1.67 -18.82 -6.66
C GLU A 196 -2.52 -20.06 -6.43
N THR A 197 -3.22 -20.52 -7.47
CA THR A 197 -4.06 -21.73 -7.41
C THR A 197 -3.23 -22.96 -7.06
N ILE A 198 -2.05 -23.11 -7.66
CA ILE A 198 -1.12 -24.22 -7.38
C ILE A 198 -0.61 -24.12 -5.96
N LEU A 199 -0.15 -22.95 -5.50
CA LEU A 199 0.34 -22.76 -4.13
C LEU A 199 -0.72 -23.11 -3.10
N ASN A 200 -1.96 -22.66 -3.28
CA ASN A 200 -3.05 -23.00 -2.37
C ASN A 200 -3.29 -24.52 -2.31
N SER A 201 -3.27 -25.20 -3.47
CA SER A 201 -3.41 -26.66 -3.50
C SER A 201 -2.25 -27.39 -2.82
N VAL A 202 -1.01 -26.90 -2.97
CA VAL A 202 0.16 -27.49 -2.31
C VAL A 202 0.10 -27.27 -0.80
N ILE A 203 -0.25 -26.07 -0.34
CA ILE A 203 -0.39 -25.76 1.09
C ILE A 203 -1.43 -26.69 1.75
N GLU A 204 -2.54 -26.95 1.06
CA GLU A 204 -3.59 -27.82 1.56
C GLU A 204 -3.19 -29.32 1.58
N LYS A 205 -2.53 -29.79 0.52
CA LYS A 205 -2.29 -31.23 0.31
C LYS A 205 -0.91 -31.73 0.72
N ASN A 206 0.13 -30.91 0.58
CA ASN A 206 1.51 -31.28 0.88
C ASN A 206 2.40 -30.06 1.19
N PRO A 207 2.20 -29.39 2.33
CA PRO A 207 2.98 -28.21 2.72
C PRO A 207 4.47 -28.52 2.98
N GLU A 208 4.84 -29.79 3.19
CA GLU A 208 6.22 -30.20 3.44
C GLU A 208 7.17 -29.89 2.26
N LEU A 209 6.63 -29.72 1.05
CA LEU A 209 7.41 -29.31 -0.12
C LEU A 209 8.12 -27.96 0.06
N PHE A 210 7.69 -27.13 1.01
CA PHE A 210 8.29 -25.82 1.29
C PHE A 210 9.38 -25.87 2.38
N PHE A 211 9.56 -26.96 3.11
CA PHE A 211 10.38 -26.98 4.32
C PHE A 211 11.88 -26.83 4.08
N ASP A 212 12.39 -27.24 2.92
CA ASP A 212 13.81 -27.12 2.59
C ASP A 212 14.14 -25.85 1.77
N MET A 213 13.21 -24.89 1.72
CA MET A 213 13.39 -23.68 0.93
C MET A 213 14.54 -22.79 1.43
N ASP A 214 14.71 -22.70 2.76
CA ASP A 214 15.78 -21.92 3.37
C ASP A 214 17.17 -22.45 2.97
N GLU A 215 17.33 -23.77 2.83
CA GLU A 215 18.58 -24.37 2.36
C GLU A 215 18.92 -23.94 0.93
N TYR A 216 17.90 -23.79 0.07
CA TYR A 216 18.11 -23.32 -1.30
C TYR A 216 18.56 -21.87 -1.36
N PHE A 217 17.92 -20.98 -0.60
CA PHE A 217 18.32 -19.58 -0.55
C PHE A 217 19.74 -19.43 0.01
N ASN A 218 20.06 -20.14 1.09
CA ASN A 218 21.41 -20.15 1.67
C ASN A 218 22.47 -20.65 0.67
N HIS A 219 22.16 -21.69 -0.10
CA HIS A 219 23.05 -22.19 -1.13
C HIS A 219 23.29 -21.16 -2.25
N ASP A 220 22.22 -20.51 -2.72
CA ASP A 220 22.29 -19.50 -3.77
C ASP A 220 23.02 -18.22 -3.28
N GLU A 221 22.88 -17.84 -2.00
CA GLU A 221 23.67 -16.77 -1.39
C GLU A 221 25.16 -17.12 -1.28
N ASN A 222 25.49 -18.35 -0.92
CA ASN A 222 26.88 -18.81 -0.87
C ASN A 222 27.51 -18.81 -2.27
N LEU A 223 26.76 -19.24 -3.30
CA LEU A 223 27.22 -19.14 -4.69
C LEU A 223 27.49 -17.69 -5.11
N LYS A 224 26.67 -16.73 -4.67
CA LYS A 224 26.91 -15.30 -4.92
C LYS A 224 28.11 -14.75 -4.14
N LYS A 225 28.38 -15.23 -2.91
CA LYS A 225 29.58 -14.86 -2.14
C LYS A 225 30.85 -15.43 -2.79
N ASP A 226 30.75 -16.60 -3.41
CA ASP A 226 31.83 -17.23 -4.16
C ASP A 226 32.01 -16.68 -5.59
N GLU A 227 31.10 -15.82 -6.09
CA GLU A 227 31.34 -15.06 -7.31
C GLU A 227 32.48 -14.07 -7.08
N VAL A 228 33.68 -14.49 -7.51
CA VAL A 228 34.88 -13.63 -7.56
C VAL A 228 34.49 -12.30 -8.19
N ASN A 229 34.66 -11.20 -7.45
CA ASN A 229 34.36 -9.85 -7.94
C ASN A 229 35.19 -9.56 -9.19
N ILE A 230 34.56 -9.70 -10.37
CA ILE A 230 35.23 -9.49 -11.65
C ILE A 230 35.40 -7.99 -11.84
N THR A 231 36.58 -7.50 -11.48
CA THR A 231 37.02 -6.11 -11.69
C THR A 231 37.92 -6.02 -12.92
N LEU A 232 38.07 -4.80 -13.47
CA LEU A 232 39.03 -4.57 -14.56
C LEU A 232 40.47 -4.90 -14.13
N ASP A 233 40.82 -4.71 -12.86
CA ASP A 233 42.11 -5.12 -12.29
C ASP A 233 42.33 -6.63 -12.39
N LEU A 234 41.30 -7.43 -12.10
CA LEU A 234 41.35 -8.88 -12.28
C LEU A 234 41.52 -9.27 -13.75
N VAL A 235 40.80 -8.59 -14.66
CA VAL A 235 40.96 -8.78 -16.12
C VAL A 235 42.40 -8.48 -16.54
N GLU A 236 42.99 -7.39 -16.03
CA GLU A 236 44.38 -7.01 -16.32
C GLU A 236 45.38 -8.08 -15.84
N LYS A 237 45.19 -8.61 -14.63
CA LYS A 237 46.00 -9.70 -14.09
C LYS A 237 45.92 -10.97 -14.94
N ILE A 238 44.72 -11.34 -15.39
CA ILE A 238 44.52 -12.51 -16.27
C ILE A 238 45.24 -12.30 -17.60
N VAL A 239 45.10 -11.12 -18.23
CA VAL A 239 45.75 -10.80 -19.51
C VAL A 239 47.26 -10.82 -19.38
N LYS A 240 47.83 -10.23 -18.33
CA LYS A 240 49.30 -10.24 -18.09
C LYS A 240 49.82 -11.66 -17.92
N TRP A 241 49.13 -12.48 -17.13
CA TRP A 241 49.53 -13.87 -16.89
C TRP A 241 49.42 -14.74 -18.15
N ASP A 242 48.35 -14.58 -18.93
CA ASP A 242 48.12 -15.38 -20.12
C ASP A 242 49.02 -14.95 -21.30
N LYS A 243 49.48 -13.70 -21.32
CA LYS A 243 50.44 -13.20 -22.32
C LYS A 243 51.72 -14.05 -22.39
N GLU A 244 52.18 -14.55 -21.25
CA GLU A 244 53.37 -15.39 -21.13
C GLU A 244 53.07 -16.89 -21.35
N ARG A 245 51.88 -17.35 -20.93
CA ARG A 245 51.56 -18.78 -20.85
C ARG A 245 50.66 -19.32 -21.97
N ARG A 246 50.00 -18.41 -22.71
CA ARG A 246 49.14 -18.66 -23.88
C ARG A 246 48.18 -19.84 -23.68
N LYS A 247 47.39 -19.79 -22.60
CA LYS A 247 46.44 -20.85 -22.24
C LYS A 247 45.01 -20.53 -22.64
N LEU A 248 44.65 -19.27 -22.83
CA LEU A 248 43.36 -18.90 -23.43
C LEU A 248 43.42 -19.00 -24.95
N ASP A 249 42.31 -19.42 -25.55
CA ASP A 249 42.13 -19.34 -27.00
C ASP A 249 42.29 -17.88 -27.48
N ALA A 250 42.81 -17.66 -28.68
CA ALA A 250 43.11 -16.33 -29.20
C ALA A 250 41.92 -15.36 -29.14
N TYR A 251 40.69 -15.85 -29.38
CA TYR A 251 39.47 -15.04 -29.29
C TYR A 251 39.09 -14.68 -27.85
N LYS A 252 39.36 -15.57 -26.88
CA LYS A 252 39.14 -15.31 -25.44
C LYS A 252 40.13 -14.28 -24.92
N TYR A 253 41.42 -14.44 -25.27
CA TYR A 253 42.45 -13.46 -24.92
C TYR A 253 42.14 -12.08 -25.51
N ARG A 254 41.80 -12.02 -26.81
CA ARG A 254 41.42 -10.77 -27.48
C ARG A 254 40.20 -10.11 -26.84
N PHE A 255 39.19 -10.89 -26.47
CA PHE A 255 38.03 -10.38 -25.74
C PHE A 255 38.40 -9.70 -24.41
N MET A 256 39.33 -10.30 -23.65
CA MET A 256 39.81 -9.71 -22.38
C MET A 256 40.59 -8.41 -22.61
N VAL A 257 41.39 -8.33 -23.67
CA VAL A 257 42.10 -7.10 -24.07
C VAL A 257 41.12 -6.01 -24.52
N GLU A 258 40.11 -6.36 -25.31
CA GLU A 258 39.07 -5.41 -25.75
C GLU A 258 38.25 -4.83 -24.59
N LEU A 259 38.11 -5.55 -23.48
CA LEU A 259 37.52 -5.03 -22.23
C LEU A 259 38.43 -3.99 -21.55
N LEU A 260 39.76 -4.20 -21.55
CA LEU A 260 40.73 -3.26 -20.98
C LEU A 260 40.90 -2.00 -21.84
N GLU A 261 40.84 -2.15 -23.17
CA GLU A 261 40.91 -1.04 -24.13
C GLU A 261 39.61 -0.21 -24.18
N GLY A 262 38.57 -0.59 -23.43
CA GLY A 262 37.27 0.10 -23.41
C GLY A 262 36.42 -0.11 -24.67
N LYS A 263 36.84 -0.99 -25.60
CA LYS A 263 36.05 -1.36 -26.79
C LYS A 263 34.81 -2.17 -26.43
N LYS A 264 34.82 -2.84 -25.27
CA LYS A 264 33.69 -3.58 -24.71
C LYS A 264 33.45 -3.14 -23.26
N THR A 265 32.18 -3.02 -22.86
CA THR A 265 31.79 -2.64 -21.49
C THR A 265 31.66 -3.86 -20.58
N LEU A 266 31.91 -3.69 -19.29
CA LEU A 266 31.86 -4.76 -18.30
C LEU A 266 30.41 -5.05 -17.83
N THR A 267 29.53 -5.41 -18.77
CA THR A 267 28.16 -5.83 -18.49
C THR A 267 28.12 -7.17 -17.76
N ASP A 268 26.99 -7.54 -17.13
CA ASP A 268 26.86 -8.82 -16.41
C ASP A 268 27.12 -10.04 -17.31
N ARG A 269 26.69 -9.95 -18.59
CA ARG A 269 27.02 -10.95 -19.60
C ARG A 269 28.53 -11.06 -19.82
N ASN A 270 29.23 -9.93 -19.93
CA ASN A 270 30.68 -9.93 -20.15
C ASN A 270 31.44 -10.37 -18.90
N LYS A 271 30.97 -10.03 -17.69
CA LYS A 271 31.50 -10.58 -16.43
C LYS A 271 31.38 -12.11 -16.42
N SER A 272 30.24 -12.66 -16.78
CA SER A 272 30.07 -14.12 -16.87
C SER A 272 31.11 -14.79 -17.81
N LEU A 273 31.37 -14.19 -18.98
CA LEU A 273 32.40 -14.67 -19.92
C LEU A 273 33.82 -14.56 -19.33
N VAL A 274 34.13 -13.47 -18.64
CA VAL A 274 35.40 -13.30 -17.91
C VAL A 274 35.53 -14.38 -16.82
N GLY A 275 34.45 -14.71 -16.11
CA GLY A 275 34.44 -15.75 -15.07
C GLY A 275 34.76 -17.14 -15.64
N LEU A 276 34.28 -17.45 -16.84
CA LEU A 276 34.64 -18.69 -17.54
C LEU A 276 36.13 -18.72 -17.92
N ASN A 277 36.66 -17.59 -18.39
CA ASN A 277 38.08 -17.46 -18.70
C ASN A 277 38.94 -17.57 -17.43
N LEU A 278 38.51 -16.95 -16.33
CA LEU A 278 39.15 -17.04 -15.01
C LEU A 278 39.25 -18.50 -14.54
N LYS A 279 38.13 -19.25 -14.57
CA LYS A 279 38.12 -20.69 -14.23
C LYS A 279 39.06 -21.50 -15.13
N THR A 280 39.20 -21.10 -16.40
CA THR A 280 40.11 -21.75 -17.34
C THR A 280 41.56 -21.50 -16.93
N VAL A 281 41.97 -20.26 -16.70
CA VAL A 281 43.36 -19.95 -16.30
C VAL A 281 43.71 -20.48 -14.90
N GLN A 282 42.74 -20.53 -13.98
CA GLN A 282 42.92 -21.11 -12.65
C GLN A 282 43.30 -22.60 -12.70
N LYS A 283 42.70 -23.37 -13.63
CA LYS A 283 43.10 -24.78 -13.87
C LYS A 283 44.56 -24.92 -14.30
N TYR A 284 45.13 -23.89 -14.92
CA TYR A 284 46.52 -23.85 -15.37
C TYR A 284 47.45 -23.10 -14.40
N GLY A 285 46.99 -22.84 -13.17
CA GLY A 285 47.80 -22.31 -12.07
C GLY A 285 47.79 -20.78 -11.93
N PHE A 286 46.79 -20.09 -12.49
CA PHE A 286 46.50 -18.69 -12.14
C PHE A 286 45.86 -18.64 -10.74
N ARG A 287 46.36 -17.77 -9.86
CA ARG A 287 45.81 -17.52 -8.53
C ARG A 287 45.58 -16.03 -8.36
#